data_AF-A0A958MLD1-F1
#
_entry.id   AF-A0A958MLD1-F1
#
_cell.length_a   1.000
_cell.length_b   1.000
_cell.length_c   1.000
_cell.angle_alpha   90.00
_cell.angle_beta   90.00
_cell.angle_gamma   90.00
#
_symmetry.space_group_name_H-M   'P 1'
#
loop_
_entity.id
_entity.type
_entity.pdbx_description
1 polymer ?
#
loop_
_entity_poly.entity_id
_entity_poly.type
_entity_poly.pdbx_seq_one_letter_code
_entity_poly.pdbx_strand_id
1 'polypeptide(L)'
;MPTDYISFRDTTYFSSLICDYLDENEDLKPFYNRFPNLDNFKAQIQEKQAGFNNHTRQVLVKTLNKQYKNASVSKLTQTHIDALSHTNTFTVVTGHQLNIFTGPLYFFYKIISTINLCKALKEAYPEYHFVPVYWMASEDHDFAEINYFNFKGKKVQWNREASGAVGDLNLDGLDKVYEAFGSQLNTTSNASELKAY
;
A
#
# COMPACT_ATOMS: atom_id res chain seq x y z
N MET A 1 1.58 8.30 -33.66
CA MET A 1 0.24 8.92 -33.64
C MET A 1 0.22 9.89 -32.49
N PRO A 2 -0.22 11.15 -32.66
CA PRO A 2 -0.49 11.99 -31.49
C PRO A 2 -1.57 11.29 -30.67
N THR A 3 -1.28 11.04 -29.39
CA THR A 3 -2.26 10.47 -28.47
C THR A 3 -3.13 11.61 -27.97
N ASP A 4 -4.43 11.51 -28.18
CA ASP A 4 -5.39 12.45 -27.59
C ASP A 4 -5.54 12.11 -26.10
N TYR A 5 -5.24 13.07 -25.22
CA TYR A 5 -5.42 12.94 -23.79
C TYR A 5 -6.53 13.88 -23.32
N ILE A 6 -7.36 13.41 -22.39
CA ILE A 6 -8.30 14.25 -21.64
C ILE A 6 -7.60 14.69 -20.36
N SER A 7 -7.55 15.99 -20.06
CA SER A 7 -6.93 16.47 -18.83
C SER A 7 -7.72 16.00 -17.62
N PHE A 8 -7.08 15.87 -16.45
CA PHE A 8 -7.78 15.53 -15.20
C PHE A 8 -8.91 16.52 -14.89
N ARG A 9 -8.73 17.80 -15.23
CA ARG A 9 -9.72 18.85 -15.03
C ARG A 9 -10.95 18.65 -15.92
N ASP A 10 -10.75 18.21 -17.16
CA ASP A 10 -11.83 17.94 -18.12
C ASP A 10 -12.63 16.67 -17.78
N THR A 11 -12.09 15.78 -16.94
CA THR A 11 -12.85 14.62 -16.46
C THR A 11 -14.00 14.99 -15.53
N THR A 12 -13.97 16.18 -14.91
CA THR A 12 -14.91 16.64 -13.86
C THR A 12 -15.06 15.71 -12.64
N TYR A 13 -14.20 14.69 -12.51
CA TYR A 13 -14.25 13.70 -11.45
C TYR A 13 -13.50 14.16 -10.18
N PHE A 14 -12.44 14.94 -10.35
CA PHE A 14 -11.56 15.38 -9.27
C PHE A 14 -11.94 16.77 -8.76
N SER A 15 -11.69 17.02 -7.47
CA SER A 15 -11.86 18.35 -6.89
C SER A 15 -10.85 19.35 -7.45
N SER A 16 -11.18 20.64 -7.39
CA SER A 16 -10.26 21.71 -7.80
C SER A 16 -8.90 21.59 -7.11
N LEU A 17 -8.90 21.28 -5.80
CA LEU A 17 -7.67 21.09 -5.03
C LEU A 17 -6.75 20.00 -5.62
N ILE A 18 -7.31 18.86 -6.04
CA ILE A 18 -6.50 17.79 -6.64
C ILE A 18 -5.96 18.22 -8.00
N CYS A 19 -6.79 18.86 -8.83
CA CYS A 19 -6.33 19.39 -10.12
C CYS A 19 -5.24 20.46 -9.93
N ASP A 20 -5.41 21.38 -8.99
CA ASP A 20 -4.45 22.45 -8.71
C ASP A 20 -3.13 21.88 -8.17
N TYR A 21 -3.17 20.78 -7.40
CA TYR A 21 -1.97 20.07 -6.98
C TYR A 21 -1.24 19.41 -8.16
N LEU A 22 -1.98 18.74 -9.04
CA LEU A 22 -1.42 18.09 -10.24
C LEU A 22 -0.84 19.10 -11.25
N ASP A 23 -1.39 20.30 -11.29
CA ASP A 23 -0.91 21.43 -12.12
C ASP A 23 0.23 22.21 -11.44
N GLU A 24 0.73 21.76 -10.28
CA GLU A 24 1.79 22.40 -9.49
C GLU A 24 1.50 23.88 -9.16
N ASN A 25 0.24 24.21 -8.87
CA ASN A 25 -0.19 25.58 -8.58
C ASN A 25 0.64 26.18 -7.42
N GLU A 26 1.19 27.39 -7.65
CA GLU A 26 2.04 28.12 -6.70
C GLU A 26 1.39 28.30 -5.32
N ASP A 27 0.07 28.48 -5.27
CA ASP A 27 -0.68 28.66 -4.02
C ASP A 27 -0.62 27.41 -3.12
N LEU A 28 -0.36 26.23 -3.70
CA LEU A 28 -0.26 24.97 -2.97
C LEU A 28 1.16 24.63 -2.52
N LYS A 29 2.19 25.30 -3.05
CA LYS A 29 3.59 25.02 -2.68
C LYS A 29 3.89 25.09 -1.18
N PRO A 30 3.28 25.99 -0.38
CA PRO A 30 3.51 25.99 1.07
C PRO A 30 3.03 24.72 1.80
N PHE A 31 2.17 23.91 1.18
CA PHE A 31 1.54 22.74 1.80
C PHE A 31 2.27 21.42 1.54
N TYR A 32 3.29 21.40 0.68
CA TYR A 32 4.12 20.23 0.43
C TYR A 32 5.59 20.61 0.17
N ASN A 33 6.53 19.70 0.48
CA ASN A 33 7.96 20.02 0.36
C ASN A 33 8.45 19.95 -1.10
N ARG A 34 8.21 18.83 -1.77
CA ARG A 34 8.66 18.58 -3.15
C ARG A 34 7.57 17.87 -3.92
N PHE A 35 7.33 18.31 -5.16
CA PHE A 35 6.41 17.61 -6.05
C PHE A 35 7.02 16.25 -6.45
N PRO A 36 6.23 15.15 -6.50
CA PRO A 36 6.77 13.79 -6.67
C PRO A 36 7.12 13.45 -8.13
N ASN A 37 7.92 14.30 -8.78
CA ASN A 37 8.57 13.98 -10.05
C ASN A 37 9.95 13.33 -9.81
N LEU A 38 10.47 12.65 -10.84
CA LEU A 38 11.67 11.81 -10.69
C LEU A 38 12.90 12.60 -10.23
N ASP A 39 13.10 13.81 -10.74
CA ASP A 39 14.26 14.66 -10.44
C ASP A 39 14.25 15.16 -8.99
N ASN A 40 13.07 15.47 -8.46
CA ASN A 40 12.91 15.95 -7.09
C ASN A 40 13.28 14.90 -6.02
N PHE A 41 13.30 13.61 -6.37
CA PHE A 41 13.71 12.56 -5.45
C PHE A 41 15.19 12.67 -5.03
N LYS A 42 16.08 13.25 -5.84
CA LYS A 42 17.49 13.39 -5.46
C LYS A 42 17.65 14.21 -4.18
N ALA A 43 17.00 15.38 -4.12
CA ALA A 43 17.03 16.24 -2.95
C ALA A 43 16.31 15.59 -1.76
N GLN A 44 15.21 14.86 -2.00
CA GLN A 44 14.51 14.09 -0.96
C GLN A 44 15.41 13.01 -0.34
N ILE A 45 16.16 12.26 -1.16
CA ILE A 45 17.11 11.23 -0.74
C ILE A 45 18.18 11.86 0.15
N GLN A 46 18.80 12.96 -0.30
CA GLN A 46 19.86 13.65 0.45
C GLN A 46 19.37 14.15 1.81
N GLU A 47 18.19 14.78 1.86
CA GLU A 47 17.57 15.26 3.10
C GLU A 47 17.31 14.10 4.08
N LYS A 48 16.69 13.01 3.60
CA LYS A 48 16.39 11.83 4.44
C LYS A 48 17.66 11.12 4.89
N GLN A 49 18.69 11.08 4.07
CA GLN A 49 19.98 10.48 4.41
C GLN A 49 20.65 11.23 5.56
N ALA A 50 20.58 12.57 5.56
CA ALA A 50 21.15 13.41 6.61
C ALA A 50 20.38 13.30 7.93
N GLY A 51 19.06 13.13 7.87
CA GLY A 51 18.19 13.14 9.07
C GLY A 51 17.95 11.79 9.74
N PHE A 52 18.27 10.65 9.11
CA PHE A 52 17.93 9.32 9.64
C PHE A 52 19.16 8.57 10.19
N ASN A 53 19.22 8.44 11.52
CA ASN A 53 20.40 7.89 12.19
C ASN A 53 20.53 6.34 12.05
N ASN A 54 21.75 5.84 12.18
CA ASN A 54 22.06 4.41 12.08
C ASN A 54 21.47 3.56 13.20
N HIS A 55 21.33 4.10 14.41
CA HIS A 55 20.76 3.37 15.53
C HIS A 55 19.30 2.97 15.26
N THR A 56 18.49 3.91 14.77
CA THR A 56 17.09 3.68 14.41
C THR A 56 16.95 2.63 13.29
N ARG A 57 17.85 2.63 12.30
CA ARG A 57 17.90 1.58 11.25
C ARG A 57 18.07 0.19 11.87
N GLN A 58 19.01 0.03 12.80
CA GLN A 58 19.26 -1.25 13.46
C GLN A 58 18.06 -1.70 14.30
N VAL A 59 17.44 -0.78 15.03
CA VAL A 59 16.22 -1.05 15.80
C VAL A 59 15.08 -1.50 14.89
N LEU A 60 14.88 -0.84 13.75
CA LEU A 60 13.87 -1.20 12.76
C LEU A 60 14.10 -2.61 12.22
N VAL A 61 15.31 -2.92 11.72
CA VAL A 61 15.65 -4.22 11.13
C VAL A 61 15.48 -5.35 12.16
N LYS A 62 15.96 -5.13 13.40
CA LYS A 62 15.78 -6.09 14.49
C LYS A 62 14.31 -6.35 14.79
N THR A 63 13.48 -5.30 14.78
CA THR A 63 12.04 -5.41 15.07
C THR A 63 11.31 -6.15 13.95
N LEU A 64 11.58 -5.81 12.70
CA LEU A 64 11.00 -6.51 11.54
C LEU A 64 11.41 -7.98 11.53
N ASN A 65 12.68 -8.30 11.71
CA ASN A 65 13.13 -9.69 11.79
C ASN A 65 12.44 -10.47 12.92
N LYS A 66 12.17 -9.82 14.07
CA LYS A 66 11.40 -10.43 15.15
C LYS A 66 9.94 -10.67 14.75
N GLN A 67 9.28 -9.70 14.12
CA GLN A 67 7.88 -9.81 13.67
C GLN A 67 7.71 -10.89 12.60
N TYR A 68 8.63 -10.97 11.65
CA TYR A 68 8.56 -11.93 10.54
C TYR A 68 9.09 -13.33 10.89
N LYS A 69 9.63 -13.56 12.09
CA LYS A 69 10.26 -14.83 12.50
C LYS A 69 9.37 -16.06 12.27
N ASN A 70 8.05 -15.91 12.49
CA ASN A 70 7.09 -17.01 12.38
C ASN A 70 6.23 -16.93 11.11
N ALA A 71 6.52 -15.98 10.22
CA ALA A 71 5.83 -15.82 8.95
C ALA A 71 6.66 -16.47 7.83
N SER A 72 5.99 -17.09 6.86
CA SER A 72 6.66 -17.51 5.64
C SER A 72 6.97 -16.27 4.80
N VAL A 73 8.25 -15.97 4.62
CA VAL A 73 8.71 -14.81 3.83
C VAL A 73 9.47 -15.26 2.60
N SER A 74 9.30 -14.51 1.51
CA SER A 74 10.13 -14.70 0.33
C SER A 74 11.58 -14.30 0.60
N LYS A 75 12.54 -14.87 -0.14
CA LYS A 75 13.95 -14.44 -0.10
C LYS A 75 14.10 -12.95 -0.40
N LEU A 76 13.26 -12.42 -1.29
CA LEU A 76 13.26 -11.00 -1.65
C LEU A 76 12.83 -10.12 -0.47
N THR A 77 11.79 -10.54 0.26
CA THR A 77 11.34 -9.85 1.48
C THR A 77 12.46 -9.80 2.53
N GLN A 78 13.15 -10.91 2.77
CA GLN A 78 14.28 -10.94 3.70
C GLN A 78 15.41 -10.01 3.25
N THR A 79 15.75 -10.05 1.96
CA THR A 79 16.78 -9.16 1.37
C THR A 79 16.42 -7.69 1.55
N HIS A 80 15.14 -7.33 1.39
CA HIS A 80 14.66 -5.97 1.65
C HIS A 80 14.78 -5.58 3.13
N ILE A 81 14.40 -6.46 4.06
CA ILE A 81 14.53 -6.21 5.50
C ILE A 81 16.00 -5.97 5.85
N ASP A 82 16.91 -6.81 5.39
CA ASP A 82 18.35 -6.69 5.66
C ASP A 82 18.90 -5.38 5.09
N ALA A 83 18.46 -4.99 3.88
CA ALA A 83 18.90 -3.79 3.21
C ALA A 83 18.58 -2.50 3.99
N LEU A 84 17.52 -2.47 4.80
CA LEU A 84 17.12 -1.29 5.60
C LEU A 84 18.20 -0.87 6.62
N SER A 85 19.14 -1.77 6.95
CA SER A 85 20.28 -1.49 7.81
C SER A 85 21.30 -0.52 7.19
N HIS A 86 21.34 -0.42 5.86
CA HIS A 86 22.30 0.42 5.13
C HIS A 86 21.84 1.88 5.04
N THR A 87 22.79 2.81 5.11
CA THR A 87 22.54 4.27 5.07
C THR A 87 22.03 4.76 3.72
N ASN A 88 22.33 4.03 2.64
CA ASN A 88 21.90 4.32 1.27
C ASN A 88 20.57 3.63 0.90
N THR A 89 19.86 3.03 1.87
CA THR A 89 18.53 2.42 1.66
C THR A 89 17.41 3.33 2.13
N PHE A 90 16.39 3.48 1.29
CA PHE A 90 15.17 4.25 1.51
C PHE A 90 13.95 3.39 1.27
N THR A 91 12.80 3.82 1.80
CA THR A 91 11.52 3.16 1.59
C THR A 91 10.62 4.00 0.69
N VAL A 92 9.83 3.33 -0.13
CA VAL A 92 8.63 3.91 -0.73
C VAL A 92 7.46 3.26 -0.03
N VAL A 93 6.62 4.06 0.61
CA VAL A 93 5.58 3.57 1.51
C VAL A 93 4.21 3.94 0.96
N THR A 94 3.32 2.96 0.92
CA THR A 94 1.88 3.19 0.78
C THR A 94 1.17 2.43 1.90
N GLY A 95 -0.10 2.74 2.16
CA GLY A 95 -0.90 1.98 3.10
C GLY A 95 -2.38 1.97 2.76
N HIS A 96 -3.08 1.06 3.42
CA HIS A 96 -4.54 1.02 3.49
C HIS A 96 -4.99 0.18 4.68
N GLN A 97 -6.28 0.22 4.99
CA GLN A 97 -6.88 -0.58 6.06
C GLN A 97 -6.96 -2.06 5.70
N LEU A 98 -7.16 -2.90 6.71
CA LEU A 98 -7.28 -4.36 6.58
C LEU A 98 -8.68 -4.78 6.09
N ASN A 99 -9.03 -4.36 4.89
CA ASN A 99 -10.26 -4.78 4.22
C ASN A 99 -10.31 -6.30 4.09
N ILE A 100 -11.45 -6.90 4.45
CA ILE A 100 -11.67 -8.32 4.19
C ILE A 100 -11.59 -8.61 2.69
N PHE A 101 -11.00 -9.74 2.32
CA PHE A 101 -10.83 -10.15 0.92
C PHE A 101 -10.20 -9.07 0.02
N THR A 102 -9.25 -8.28 0.55
CA THR A 102 -8.49 -7.21 -0.12
C THR A 102 -9.29 -5.97 -0.54
N GLY A 103 -10.61 -5.97 -0.32
CA GLY A 103 -11.47 -4.81 -0.52
C GLY A 103 -11.42 -4.22 -1.95
N PRO A 104 -11.29 -2.88 -2.09
CA PRO A 104 -11.35 -2.22 -3.38
C PRO A 104 -10.06 -2.38 -4.20
N LEU A 105 -10.18 -2.35 -5.53
CA LEU A 105 -9.05 -2.58 -6.46
C LEU A 105 -7.85 -1.65 -6.26
N TYR A 106 -8.07 -0.44 -5.76
CA TYR A 106 -6.97 0.49 -5.49
C TYR A 106 -6.01 -0.01 -4.41
N PHE A 107 -6.40 -1.01 -3.60
CA PHE A 107 -5.50 -1.75 -2.71
C PHE A 107 -4.30 -2.30 -3.50
N PHE A 108 -4.58 -3.00 -4.60
CA PHE A 108 -3.55 -3.54 -5.49
C PHE A 108 -2.82 -2.44 -6.26
N TYR A 109 -3.54 -1.43 -6.76
CA TYR A 109 -2.90 -0.33 -7.50
C TYR A 109 -1.89 0.43 -6.65
N LYS A 110 -2.18 0.65 -5.36
CA LYS A 110 -1.24 1.25 -4.41
C LYS A 110 0.04 0.42 -4.27
N ILE A 111 -0.09 -0.89 -4.08
CA ILE A 111 1.05 -1.82 -3.94
C ILE A 111 1.88 -1.84 -5.22
N ILE A 112 1.24 -2.02 -6.38
CA ILE A 112 1.91 -2.07 -7.68
C ILE A 112 2.63 -0.75 -7.98
N SER A 113 1.97 0.39 -7.72
CA SER A 113 2.57 1.71 -7.92
C SER A 113 3.80 1.92 -7.05
N THR A 114 3.76 1.47 -5.79
CA THR A 114 4.89 1.52 -4.86
C THR A 114 6.07 0.69 -5.36
N ILE A 115 5.81 -0.54 -5.82
CA ILE A 115 6.83 -1.42 -6.39
C ILE A 115 7.44 -0.81 -7.66
N ASN A 116 6.61 -0.28 -8.56
CA ASN A 116 7.07 0.33 -9.80
C ASN A 116 7.88 1.61 -9.56
N LEU A 117 7.49 2.43 -8.58
CA LEU A 117 8.26 3.60 -8.18
C LEU A 117 9.63 3.19 -7.61
N CYS A 118 9.72 2.16 -6.78
CA CYS A 118 11.02 1.63 -6.33
C CYS A 118 11.92 1.21 -7.50
N LYS A 119 11.36 0.57 -8.54
CA LYS A 119 12.11 0.17 -9.74
C LYS A 119 12.62 1.39 -10.51
N ALA A 120 11.75 2.36 -10.77
CA ALA A 120 12.12 3.61 -11.47
C ALA A 120 13.19 4.40 -10.71
N LEU A 121 13.07 4.48 -9.38
CA LEU A 121 14.07 5.14 -8.54
C LEU A 121 15.40 4.39 -8.53
N LYS A 122 15.40 3.05 -8.54
CA LYS A 122 16.63 2.26 -8.61
C LYS A 122 17.35 2.45 -9.95
N GLU A 123 16.61 2.58 -11.04
CA GLU A 123 17.16 2.88 -12.36
C GLU A 123 17.75 4.29 -12.43
N ALA A 124 17.02 5.29 -11.94
CA ALA A 124 17.46 6.69 -11.94
C ALA A 124 18.61 6.96 -10.95
N TYR A 125 18.64 6.25 -9.83
CA TYR A 125 19.64 6.42 -8.78
C TYR A 125 20.28 5.09 -8.32
N PRO A 126 21.16 4.48 -9.15
CA PRO A 126 21.70 3.14 -8.92
C PRO A 126 22.50 2.96 -7.63
N GLU A 127 23.06 4.02 -7.07
CA GLU A 127 23.85 4.01 -5.81
C GLU A 127 23.00 3.78 -4.55
N TYR A 128 21.67 3.91 -4.66
CA TYR A 128 20.75 3.75 -3.53
C TYR A 128 19.89 2.49 -3.67
N HIS A 129 19.27 2.07 -2.58
CA HIS A 129 18.30 0.99 -2.55
C HIS A 129 16.92 1.51 -2.14
N PHE A 130 15.87 0.97 -2.76
CA PHE A 130 14.49 1.37 -2.53
C PHE A 130 13.66 0.15 -2.15
N VAL A 131 13.18 0.11 -0.91
CA VAL A 131 12.38 -0.99 -0.36
C VAL A 131 10.90 -0.59 -0.42
N PRO A 132 10.04 -1.33 -1.15
CA PRO A 132 8.60 -1.09 -1.12
C PRO A 132 8.04 -1.56 0.23
N VAL A 133 7.28 -0.69 0.89
CA VAL A 133 6.62 -0.98 2.16
C VAL A 133 5.13 -0.77 2.01
N TYR A 134 4.36 -1.77 2.43
CA TYR A 134 2.92 -1.68 2.57
C TYR A 134 2.57 -1.57 4.06
N TRP A 135 2.06 -0.41 4.47
CA TRP A 135 1.56 -0.17 5.82
C TRP A 135 0.14 -0.70 5.95
N MET A 136 -0.01 -1.77 6.73
CA MET A 136 -1.32 -2.28 7.15
C MET A 136 -1.79 -1.40 8.31
N ALA A 137 -2.82 -0.58 8.10
CA ALA A 137 -3.37 0.29 9.15
C ALA A 137 -4.16 -0.53 10.19
N SER A 138 -3.46 -1.38 10.93
CA SER A 138 -4.02 -2.32 11.92
C SER A 138 -4.54 -1.64 13.18
N GLU A 139 -4.03 -0.46 13.47
CA GLU A 139 -4.41 0.38 14.61
C GLU A 139 -5.74 1.11 14.42
N ASP A 140 -6.30 1.12 13.20
CA ASP A 140 -7.57 1.77 12.92
C ASP A 140 -8.72 1.11 13.69
N HIS A 141 -9.79 1.85 13.97
CA HIS A 141 -10.96 1.41 14.70
C HIS A 141 -12.24 1.41 13.84
N ASP A 142 -12.15 1.84 12.57
CA ASP A 142 -13.28 1.82 11.65
C ASP A 142 -13.53 0.42 11.07
N PHE A 143 -14.22 -0.41 11.86
CA PHE A 143 -14.66 -1.73 11.40
C PHE A 143 -15.67 -1.64 10.23
N ALA A 144 -16.47 -0.57 10.16
CA ALA A 144 -17.50 -0.43 9.13
C ALA A 144 -16.88 -0.24 7.74
N GLU A 145 -15.69 0.36 7.64
CA GLU A 145 -14.96 0.48 6.38
C GLU A 145 -14.40 -0.86 5.89
N ILE A 146 -13.91 -1.71 6.80
CA ILE A 146 -13.21 -2.96 6.42
C ILE A 146 -14.09 -4.20 6.33
N ASN A 147 -15.32 -4.17 6.85
CA ASN A 147 -16.15 -5.37 7.05
C ASN A 147 -16.90 -5.84 5.80
N TYR A 148 -16.68 -5.25 4.63
CA TYR A 148 -17.41 -5.64 3.43
C TYR A 148 -16.59 -5.48 2.15
N PHE A 149 -17.04 -6.17 1.11
CA PHE A 149 -16.61 -5.94 -0.26
C PHE A 149 -17.79 -6.15 -1.22
N ASN A 150 -17.65 -5.67 -2.45
CA ASN A 150 -18.69 -5.82 -3.48
C ASN A 150 -18.26 -6.88 -4.49
N PHE A 151 -19.12 -7.87 -4.72
CA PHE A 151 -18.93 -8.90 -5.73
C PHE A 151 -20.17 -9.00 -6.62
N LYS A 152 -19.99 -8.83 -7.93
CA LYS A 152 -21.09 -8.87 -8.93
C LYS A 152 -22.28 -7.98 -8.55
N GLY A 153 -22.00 -6.77 -8.05
CA GLY A 153 -23.01 -5.81 -7.62
C GLY A 153 -23.71 -6.12 -6.29
N LYS A 154 -23.27 -7.16 -5.56
CA LYS A 154 -23.78 -7.52 -4.24
C LYS A 154 -22.76 -7.23 -3.15
N LYS A 155 -23.22 -6.63 -2.06
CA LYS A 155 -22.42 -6.42 -0.85
C LYS A 155 -22.29 -7.73 -0.09
N VAL A 156 -21.06 -8.21 0.09
CA VAL A 156 -20.74 -9.34 0.98
C VAL A 156 -20.14 -8.73 2.25
N GLN A 157 -20.78 -8.97 3.39
CA GLN A 157 -20.48 -8.27 4.64
C GLN A 157 -20.27 -9.22 5.80
N TRP A 158 -19.24 -8.94 6.61
CA TRP A 158 -18.98 -9.55 7.89
C TRP A 158 -19.84 -8.90 8.97
N ASN A 159 -21.04 -9.46 9.16
CA ASN A 159 -22.03 -8.92 10.08
C ASN A 159 -21.74 -9.32 11.53
N ARG A 160 -21.10 -8.40 12.27
CA ARG A 160 -20.86 -8.49 13.70
C ARG A 160 -20.65 -7.11 14.29
N GLU A 161 -20.87 -7.00 15.59
CA GLU A 161 -20.36 -5.88 16.37
C GLU A 161 -18.87 -6.11 16.65
N ALA A 162 -18.07 -5.06 16.49
CA ALA A 162 -16.64 -5.08 16.79
C ALA A 162 -16.20 -3.69 17.22
N SER A 163 -15.23 -3.63 18.12
CA SER A 163 -14.66 -2.39 18.63
C SER A 163 -13.18 -2.59 18.96
N GLY A 164 -12.40 -1.53 18.88
CA GLY A 164 -10.95 -1.58 19.09
C GLY A 164 -10.18 -1.65 17.77
N ALA A 165 -8.87 -1.89 17.87
CA ALA A 165 -7.98 -1.95 16.72
C ALA A 165 -8.37 -3.12 15.80
N VAL A 166 -8.56 -2.83 14.50
CA VAL A 166 -8.98 -3.82 13.51
C VAL A 166 -8.04 -5.01 13.41
N GLY A 167 -6.74 -4.80 13.62
CA GLY A 167 -5.72 -5.85 13.60
C GLY A 167 -5.78 -6.83 14.77
N ASP A 168 -6.44 -6.46 15.87
CA ASP A 168 -6.57 -7.29 17.08
C ASP A 168 -7.91 -8.04 17.14
N LEU A 169 -8.80 -7.83 16.16
CA LEU A 169 -10.10 -8.48 16.13
C LEU A 169 -9.95 -10.00 15.94
N ASN A 170 -10.69 -10.77 16.74
CA ASN A 170 -10.85 -12.20 16.48
C ASN A 170 -11.60 -12.43 15.15
N LEU A 171 -11.44 -13.61 14.56
CA LEU A 171 -12.00 -13.92 13.24
C LEU A 171 -13.41 -14.55 13.29
N ASP A 172 -14.09 -14.47 14.43
CA ASP A 172 -15.41 -15.08 14.62
C ASP A 172 -16.42 -14.60 13.57
N GLY A 173 -17.06 -15.55 12.88
CA GLY A 173 -18.05 -15.31 11.84
C GLY A 173 -17.48 -15.03 10.44
N LEU A 174 -16.15 -14.92 10.28
CA LEU A 174 -15.54 -14.71 8.97
C LEU A 174 -15.66 -15.96 8.07
N ASP A 175 -15.75 -17.14 8.66
CA ASP A 175 -16.10 -18.41 8.02
C ASP A 175 -17.41 -18.32 7.22
N LYS A 176 -18.45 -17.73 7.80
CA LYS A 176 -19.74 -17.52 7.12
C LYS A 176 -19.63 -16.57 5.94
N VAL A 177 -18.75 -15.58 6.02
CA VAL A 177 -18.48 -14.64 4.92
C VAL A 177 -17.77 -15.37 3.78
N TYR A 178 -16.79 -16.21 4.12
CA TYR A 178 -16.11 -17.08 3.16
C TYR A 178 -17.09 -18.02 2.45
N GLU A 179 -17.98 -18.70 3.18
CA GLU A 179 -19.01 -19.56 2.60
C GLU A 179 -19.96 -18.79 1.66
N ALA A 180 -20.44 -17.62 2.11
CA ALA A 180 -21.31 -16.76 1.32
C ALA A 180 -20.64 -16.28 0.03
N PHE A 181 -19.36 -15.95 0.07
CA PHE A 181 -18.58 -15.61 -1.12
C PHE A 181 -18.34 -16.83 -2.02
N GLY A 182 -17.91 -17.95 -1.43
CA GLY A 182 -17.61 -19.19 -2.14
C GLY A 182 -18.80 -19.76 -2.91
N SER A 183 -20.03 -19.60 -2.39
CA SER A 183 -21.27 -20.00 -3.07
C SER A 183 -21.55 -19.21 -4.37
N GLN A 184 -20.94 -18.03 -4.53
CA GLN A 184 -21.14 -17.15 -5.70
C GLN A 184 -20.07 -17.32 -6.79
N LEU A 185 -19.01 -18.07 -6.48
CA LEU A 185 -17.94 -18.43 -7.42
C LEU A 185 -18.41 -19.55 -8.35
N ASN A 186 -17.97 -19.49 -9.61
CA ASN A 186 -18.28 -20.50 -10.61
C ASN A 186 -17.48 -21.80 -10.38
N THR A 187 -17.58 -22.76 -11.30
CA THR A 187 -16.93 -24.08 -11.22
C THR A 187 -15.66 -24.17 -12.06
N THR A 188 -15.00 -23.03 -12.33
CA THR A 188 -13.73 -23.03 -13.07
C THR A 188 -12.58 -23.56 -12.22
N SER A 189 -11.48 -23.98 -12.85
CA SER A 189 -10.25 -24.39 -12.14
C SER A 189 -9.79 -23.32 -11.16
N ASN A 190 -9.79 -22.04 -11.59
CA ASN A 190 -9.35 -20.92 -10.76
C ASN A 190 -10.28 -20.71 -9.57
N ALA A 191 -11.58 -20.92 -9.73
CA ALA A 191 -12.54 -20.81 -8.64
C ALA A 191 -12.38 -21.95 -7.63
N SER A 192 -12.07 -23.17 -8.09
CA SER A 192 -11.75 -24.30 -7.22
C SER A 192 -10.43 -24.08 -6.46
N GLU A 193 -9.42 -23.54 -7.14
CA GLU A 193 -8.13 -23.18 -6.51
C GLU A 193 -8.30 -22.09 -5.44
N LEU A 194 -9.06 -21.03 -5.73
CA LEU A 194 -9.35 -19.97 -4.77
C LEU A 194 -10.10 -20.46 -3.52
N LYS A 195 -10.95 -21.49 -3.65
CA LYS A 195 -11.64 -22.13 -2.51
C LYS A 195 -10.76 -23.12 -1.74
N ALA A 196 -9.59 -23.49 -2.26
CA ALA A 196 -8.70 -24.44 -1.59
C ALA A 196 -7.70 -23.75 -0.64
N TYR A 197 -7.56 -22.43 -0.74
CA TYR A 197 -6.84 -21.58 0.21
C TYR A 197 -7.70 -21.28 1.44
#